data_AF-A0A093Z860-F1
#
_entry.id   AF-A0A093Z860-F1
#
_cell.length_a   1.000
_cell.length_b   1.000
_cell.length_c   1.000
_cell.angle_alpha   90.00
_cell.angle_beta   90.00
_cell.angle_gamma   90.00
#
_symmetry.space_group_name_H-M   'P 1'
#
loop_
_entity.id
_entity.type
_entity.pdbx_description
1 polymer ?
#
loop_
_entity_poly.entity_id
_entity_poly.type
_entity_poly.pdbx_seq_one_letter_code
_entity_poly.pdbx_strand_id
1 'polypeptide(L)'
;MANPPHGGELKDLLARDAPRHDELSAEAETLPALVLSERQLCDLELILSGGFSPLEGFMNEADYNGVVAENRLVDGNLFSMPITLDASKESIADLGLKVGGRVTLRDFRDDRNLAILTIDDIYQPDKAKEAKEVFGGDPEHPAIKYLYETVNEFYIGGKIDAIERLEHYDYVALRYTPAELRLH
;
A
#
# COMPACT_ATOMS: atom_id res chain seq x y z
N MET A 1 3.49 -29.42 2.49
CA MET A 1 2.24 -28.65 2.26
C MET A 1 2.50 -27.30 2.88
N ALA A 2 2.56 -26.22 2.09
CA ALA A 2 2.83 -24.89 2.61
C ALA A 2 1.70 -24.43 3.55
N ASN A 3 2.00 -23.54 4.51
CA ASN A 3 0.98 -22.97 5.40
C ASN A 3 -0.06 -22.17 4.60
N PRO A 4 -1.35 -22.18 5.00
CA PRO A 4 -2.35 -21.36 4.33
C PRO A 4 -2.00 -19.86 4.39
N PRO A 5 -2.41 -19.05 3.40
CA PRO A 5 -2.31 -17.59 3.48
C PRO A 5 -3.05 -17.05 4.71
N HIS A 6 -2.57 -15.93 5.25
CA HIS A 6 -3.28 -15.22 6.32
C HIS A 6 -4.62 -14.66 5.78
N GLY A 7 -5.70 -14.78 6.57
CA GLY A 7 -7.07 -14.54 6.09
C GLY A 7 -7.65 -15.65 5.19
N GLY A 8 -6.89 -16.71 4.90
CA GLY A 8 -7.37 -17.90 4.18
C GLY A 8 -7.22 -17.85 2.66
N GLU A 9 -6.96 -16.68 2.08
CA GLU A 9 -6.79 -16.47 0.64
C GLU A 9 -5.54 -15.62 0.37
N LEU A 10 -4.75 -15.98 -0.65
CA LEU A 10 -3.64 -15.17 -1.09
C LEU A 10 -4.17 -14.05 -2.00
N LYS A 11 -3.96 -12.80 -1.59
CA LYS A 11 -4.30 -11.60 -2.37
C LYS A 11 -3.25 -11.29 -3.44
N ASP A 12 -3.04 -12.22 -4.36
CA ASP A 12 -2.18 -12.01 -5.53
C ASP A 12 -2.92 -11.12 -6.55
N LEU A 13 -2.76 -9.81 -6.42
CA LEU A 13 -3.46 -8.83 -7.24
C LEU A 13 -2.94 -8.82 -8.67
N LEU A 14 -1.64 -9.11 -8.86
CA LEU A 14 -1.05 -9.28 -10.19
C LEU A 14 -1.74 -10.42 -10.95
N ALA A 15 -1.93 -11.58 -10.30
CA ALA A 15 -2.66 -12.70 -10.91
C ALA A 15 -4.16 -12.39 -11.09
N ARG A 16 -4.78 -11.70 -10.12
CA ARG A 16 -6.19 -11.28 -10.17
C ARG A 16 -6.48 -10.39 -11.38
N ASP A 17 -5.61 -9.42 -11.63
CA ASP A 17 -5.85 -8.34 -12.60
C ASP A 17 -5.16 -8.56 -13.95
N ALA A 18 -4.33 -9.60 -14.10
CA ALA A 18 -3.71 -9.97 -15.37
C ALA A 18 -4.68 -10.00 -16.57
N PRO A 19 -5.94 -10.49 -16.46
CA PRO A 19 -6.90 -10.44 -17.57
C PRO A 19 -7.33 -9.02 -18.00
N ARG A 20 -7.15 -8.01 -17.13
CA ARG A 20 -7.53 -6.60 -17.33
C ARG A 20 -6.31 -5.70 -17.54
N HIS A 21 -5.11 -6.26 -17.69
CA HIS A 21 -3.85 -5.52 -17.79
C HIS A 21 -3.91 -4.37 -18.81
N ASP A 22 -4.33 -4.62 -20.05
CA ASP A 22 -4.31 -3.61 -21.12
C ASP A 22 -5.33 -2.48 -20.87
N GLU A 23 -6.48 -2.80 -20.26
CA GLU A 23 -7.49 -1.83 -19.86
C GLU A 23 -6.95 -0.91 -18.75
N LEU A 24 -6.38 -1.50 -17.70
CA LEU A 24 -5.84 -0.77 -16.56
C LEU A 24 -4.60 0.05 -16.95
N SER A 25 -3.74 -0.48 -17.82
CA SER A 25 -2.59 0.25 -18.36
C SER A 25 -3.05 1.48 -19.15
N ALA A 26 -4.03 1.34 -20.03
CA ALA A 26 -4.57 2.46 -20.81
C ALA A 26 -5.28 3.49 -19.93
N GLU A 27 -6.01 3.05 -18.89
CA GLU A 27 -6.65 3.94 -17.93
C GLU A 27 -5.61 4.74 -17.14
N ALA A 28 -4.55 4.09 -16.65
CA ALA A 28 -3.52 4.71 -15.81
C ALA A 28 -2.79 5.87 -16.47
N GLU A 29 -2.66 5.87 -17.80
CA GLU A 29 -2.10 6.99 -18.58
C GLU A 29 -2.97 8.26 -18.54
N THR A 30 -4.25 8.11 -18.21
CA THR A 30 -5.22 9.23 -18.21
C THR A 30 -5.52 9.79 -16.82
N LEU A 31 -5.23 9.03 -15.77
CA LEU A 31 -5.50 9.39 -14.40
C LEU A 31 -4.43 10.36 -13.85
N PRO A 32 -4.75 11.16 -12.81
CA PRO A 32 -3.71 11.81 -12.02
C PRO A 32 -2.78 10.75 -11.44
N ALA A 33 -1.48 11.04 -11.42
CA ALA A 33 -0.46 10.12 -10.93
C ALA A 33 0.19 10.65 -9.65
N LEU A 34 0.22 9.81 -8.62
CA LEU A 34 0.97 10.04 -7.40
C LEU A 34 2.27 9.22 -7.46
N VAL A 35 3.40 9.93 -7.41
CA VAL A 35 4.74 9.29 -7.39
C VAL A 35 5.03 8.81 -5.97
N LEU A 36 5.35 7.52 -5.85
CA LEU A 36 5.55 6.87 -4.56
C LEU A 36 6.94 7.12 -3.99
N SER A 37 7.03 7.15 -2.66
CA SER A 37 8.31 7.04 -1.95
C SER A 37 8.85 5.61 -1.97
N GLU A 38 10.14 5.44 -1.62
CA GLU A 38 10.77 4.13 -1.53
C GLU A 38 10.07 3.18 -0.54
N ARG A 39 9.61 3.70 0.61
CA ARG A 39 8.84 2.90 1.56
C ARG A 39 7.51 2.44 0.95
N GLN A 40 6.78 3.36 0.33
CA GLN A 40 5.48 3.07 -0.29
C GLN A 40 5.63 2.09 -1.46
N LEU A 41 6.74 2.11 -2.19
CA LEU A 41 7.03 1.10 -3.23
C LEU A 41 7.23 -0.30 -2.63
N CYS A 42 7.99 -0.42 -1.55
CA CYS A 42 8.14 -1.69 -0.84
C CYS A 42 6.79 -2.23 -0.35
N ASP A 43 5.96 -1.34 0.23
CA ASP A 43 4.62 -1.69 0.69
C ASP A 43 3.72 -2.13 -0.47
N LEU A 44 3.74 -1.37 -1.57
CA LEU A 44 2.98 -1.69 -2.78
C LEU A 44 3.38 -3.06 -3.34
N GLU A 45 4.68 -3.38 -3.45
CA GLU A 45 5.13 -4.68 -3.96
C GLU A 45 4.56 -5.86 -3.15
N LEU A 46 4.52 -5.72 -1.82
CA LEU A 46 3.97 -6.74 -0.93
C LEU A 46 2.44 -6.79 -0.97
N ILE A 47 1.75 -5.68 -1.21
CA ILE A 47 0.30 -5.67 -1.46
C ILE A 47 0.01 -6.39 -2.79
N LEU A 48 0.67 -5.99 -3.87
CA LEU A 48 0.42 -6.50 -5.23
C LEU A 48 0.63 -8.02 -5.34
N SER A 49 1.67 -8.54 -4.69
CA SER A 49 2.01 -9.97 -4.70
C SER A 49 1.27 -10.80 -3.65
N GLY A 50 0.47 -10.17 -2.77
CA GLY A 50 -0.23 -10.83 -1.67
C GLY A 50 0.62 -11.15 -0.46
N GLY A 51 1.84 -10.59 -0.35
CA GLY A 51 2.69 -10.67 0.83
C GLY A 51 2.02 -10.12 2.10
N PHE A 52 1.10 -9.15 1.94
CA PHE A 52 0.29 -8.58 3.02
C PHE A 52 -1.15 -9.12 3.11
N SER A 53 -1.44 -10.28 2.51
CA SER A 53 -2.76 -10.91 2.66
C SER A 53 -3.20 -10.92 4.14
N PRO A 54 -4.45 -10.53 4.46
CA PRO A 54 -5.58 -10.30 3.56
C PRO A 54 -5.69 -8.88 2.97
N LEU A 55 -4.75 -7.98 3.24
CA LEU A 55 -4.77 -6.61 2.73
C LEU A 55 -4.66 -6.59 1.19
N GLU A 56 -5.49 -5.77 0.54
CA GLU A 56 -5.57 -5.62 -0.93
C GLU A 56 -5.53 -4.15 -1.38
N GLY A 57 -4.95 -3.29 -0.54
CA GLY A 57 -4.95 -1.84 -0.72
C GLY A 57 -4.13 -1.14 0.37
N PHE A 58 -3.96 0.18 0.26
CA PHE A 58 -3.49 0.95 1.40
C PHE A 58 -4.65 1.14 2.40
N MET A 59 -4.36 1.07 3.69
CA MET A 59 -5.38 1.05 4.74
C MET A 59 -6.23 2.31 4.69
N ASN A 60 -7.54 2.13 4.66
CA ASN A 60 -8.50 3.18 4.98
C ASN A 60 -8.50 3.48 6.48
N GLU A 61 -9.20 4.54 6.88
CA GLU A 61 -9.22 5.01 8.26
C GLU A 61 -9.76 3.95 9.23
N ALA A 62 -10.70 3.12 8.78
CA ALA A 62 -11.28 2.07 9.62
C ALA A 62 -10.28 0.95 9.90
N ASP A 63 -9.62 0.42 8.86
CA ASP A 63 -8.57 -0.59 9.02
C ASP A 63 -7.38 -0.04 9.80
N TYR A 64 -6.93 1.18 9.47
CA TYR A 64 -5.84 1.84 10.18
C TYR A 64 -6.12 2.00 11.67
N ASN A 65 -7.31 2.47 12.05
CA ASN A 65 -7.66 2.66 13.45
C ASN A 65 -7.74 1.33 14.21
N GLY A 66 -8.27 0.28 13.58
CA GLY A 66 -8.29 -1.07 14.15
C GLY A 66 -6.86 -1.62 14.36
N VAL A 67 -5.97 -1.38 13.39
CA VAL A 67 -4.57 -1.83 13.47
C VAL A 67 -3.83 -1.10 14.59
N VAL A 68 -3.92 0.23 14.63
CA VAL A 68 -3.23 1.04 15.64
C VAL A 68 -3.73 0.75 17.06
N ALA A 69 -5.04 0.53 17.23
CA ALA A 69 -5.61 0.34 18.57
C ALA A 69 -5.64 -1.12 19.04
N GLU A 70 -5.83 -2.08 18.11
CA GLU A 70 -6.19 -3.46 18.46
C GLU A 70 -5.34 -4.52 17.72
N ASN A 71 -4.40 -4.10 16.87
CA ASN A 71 -3.65 -4.98 15.97
C ASN A 71 -4.57 -5.80 15.05
N ARG A 72 -5.68 -5.24 14.58
CA ARG A 72 -6.63 -5.96 13.71
C ARG A 72 -7.16 -5.09 12.59
N LEU A 73 -7.35 -5.70 11.43
CA LEU A 73 -8.18 -5.14 10.37
C LEU A 73 -9.66 -5.17 10.77
N VAL A 74 -10.50 -4.44 10.05
CA VAL A 74 -11.96 -4.38 10.30
C VAL A 74 -12.63 -5.75 10.17
N ASP A 75 -12.08 -6.63 9.33
CA ASP A 75 -12.56 -8.02 9.17
C ASP A 75 -12.17 -8.95 10.35
N GLY A 76 -11.42 -8.43 11.33
CA GLY A 76 -10.99 -9.13 12.53
C GLY A 76 -9.65 -9.88 12.38
N ASN A 77 -9.07 -9.94 11.19
CA ASN A 77 -7.76 -10.56 10.99
C ASN A 77 -6.66 -9.77 11.72
N LEU A 78 -5.74 -10.49 12.34
CA LEU A 78 -4.58 -9.91 13.02
C LEU A 78 -3.70 -9.18 12.00
N PHE A 79 -3.41 -7.90 12.23
CA PHE A 79 -2.46 -7.11 11.45
C PHE A 79 -1.93 -5.99 12.34
N SER A 80 -0.63 -5.96 12.60
CA SER A 80 -0.03 -5.15 13.66
C SER A 80 0.78 -3.94 13.17
N MET A 81 0.74 -3.66 11.87
CA MET A 81 1.54 -2.59 11.26
C MET A 81 0.65 -1.74 10.36
N PRO A 82 0.59 -0.41 10.53
CA PRO A 82 -0.14 0.44 9.60
C PRO A 82 0.59 0.49 8.26
N ILE A 83 -0.13 0.16 7.17
CA ILE A 83 0.37 0.24 5.79
C ILE A 83 -0.47 1.27 5.05
N THR A 84 0.05 2.50 4.95
CA THR A 84 -0.71 3.67 4.49
C THR A 84 0.01 4.41 3.37
N LEU A 85 -0.78 5.05 2.51
CA LEU A 85 -0.28 5.94 1.47
C LEU A 85 -0.43 7.37 1.94
N ASP A 86 0.69 8.02 2.27
CA ASP A 86 0.69 9.40 2.73
C ASP A 86 0.89 10.42 1.60
N ALA A 87 0.19 11.55 1.68
CA ALA A 87 0.29 12.67 0.75
C ALA A 87 0.14 14.02 1.47
N SER A 88 0.75 15.07 0.93
CA SER A 88 0.54 16.43 1.42
C SER A 88 -0.77 17.01 0.91
N LYS A 89 -1.31 18.03 1.58
CA LYS A 89 -2.49 18.76 1.12
C LYS A 89 -2.28 19.40 -0.25
N GLU A 90 -1.08 19.87 -0.55
CA GLU A 90 -0.73 20.40 -1.87
C GLU A 90 -0.87 19.32 -2.93
N SER A 91 -0.26 18.15 -2.73
CA SER A 91 -0.39 17.02 -3.66
C SER A 91 -1.85 16.59 -3.86
N ILE A 92 -2.63 16.52 -2.77
CA ILE A 92 -4.07 16.19 -2.84
C ILE A 92 -4.83 17.22 -3.67
N ALA A 93 -4.56 18.51 -3.46
CA ALA A 93 -5.23 19.60 -4.16
C ALA A 93 -4.83 19.68 -5.65
N ASP A 94 -3.53 19.60 -5.94
CA ASP A 94 -2.96 19.72 -7.28
C ASP A 94 -3.39 18.56 -8.19
N LEU A 95 -3.48 17.35 -7.63
CA LEU A 95 -3.96 16.16 -8.34
C LEU A 95 -5.50 16.02 -8.32
N GLY A 96 -6.20 16.88 -7.57
CA GLY A 96 -7.67 16.84 -7.45
C GLY A 96 -8.20 15.55 -6.81
N LEU A 97 -7.46 14.97 -5.86
CA LEU A 97 -7.80 13.71 -5.22
C LEU A 97 -9.03 13.87 -4.33
N LYS A 98 -9.94 12.89 -4.41
CA LYS A 98 -11.19 12.87 -3.65
C LYS A 98 -11.71 11.45 -3.51
N VAL A 99 -12.53 11.22 -2.50
CA VAL A 99 -13.24 9.96 -2.28
C VAL A 99 -14.00 9.52 -3.53
N GLY A 100 -13.86 8.23 -3.88
CA GLY A 100 -14.38 7.61 -5.10
C GLY A 100 -13.56 7.92 -6.36
N GLY A 101 -12.55 8.80 -6.27
CA GLY A 101 -11.60 9.05 -7.35
C GLY A 101 -10.63 7.90 -7.53
N ARG A 102 -10.02 7.83 -8.72
CA ARG A 102 -8.96 6.88 -9.06
C ARG A 102 -7.65 7.63 -9.30
N VAL A 103 -6.55 7.08 -8.81
CA VAL A 103 -5.21 7.67 -8.91
C VAL A 103 -4.20 6.59 -9.32
N THR A 104 -3.33 6.92 -10.27
CA THR A 104 -2.23 6.05 -10.68
C THR A 104 -1.10 6.14 -9.67
N LEU A 105 -0.57 5.00 -9.24
CA LEU A 105 0.62 4.92 -8.39
C LEU A 105 1.85 4.67 -9.26
N ARG A 106 2.81 5.61 -9.22
CA ARG A 106 3.95 5.63 -10.13
C ARG A 106 5.27 5.38 -9.40
N ASP A 107 6.12 4.57 -10.03
CA ASP A 107 7.49 4.33 -9.56
C ASP A 107 8.38 5.55 -9.80
N PHE A 108 9.06 6.04 -8.75
CA PHE A 108 9.96 7.19 -8.88
C PHE A 108 11.27 6.86 -9.65
N ARG A 109 11.58 5.57 -9.84
CA ARG A 109 12.87 5.11 -10.38
C ARG A 109 12.88 5.09 -11.90
N ASP A 110 11.75 4.77 -12.52
CA ASP A 110 11.61 4.55 -13.96
C ASP A 110 10.29 5.10 -14.55
N ASP A 111 9.51 5.86 -13.76
CA ASP A 111 8.24 6.49 -14.14
C ASP A 111 7.12 5.50 -14.57
N ARG A 112 7.27 4.20 -14.30
CA ARG A 112 6.26 3.20 -14.68
C ARG A 112 5.01 3.28 -13.81
N ASN A 113 3.84 3.12 -14.43
CA ASN A 113 2.55 3.04 -13.75
C ASN A 113 2.39 1.63 -13.17
N LEU A 114 2.39 1.49 -11.85
CA LEU A 114 2.40 0.18 -11.18
C LEU A 114 1.00 -0.32 -10.83
N ALA A 115 0.12 0.60 -10.46
CA ALA A 115 -1.19 0.28 -9.93
C ALA A 115 -2.16 1.47 -10.06
N ILE A 116 -3.45 1.19 -9.95
CA ILE A 116 -4.50 2.21 -9.75
C ILE A 116 -5.11 2.01 -8.37
N LEU A 117 -5.14 3.07 -7.57
CA LEU A 117 -5.85 3.09 -6.30
C LEU A 117 -7.21 3.77 -6.46
N THR A 118 -8.27 3.10 -6.00
CA THR A 118 -9.61 3.70 -5.85
C THR A 118 -9.77 4.21 -4.42
N ILE A 119 -9.94 5.52 -4.27
CA ILE A 119 -9.88 6.20 -2.96
C ILE A 119 -11.16 5.94 -2.17
N ASP A 120 -11.03 5.28 -1.02
CA ASP A 120 -12.12 5.09 -0.06
C ASP A 120 -12.24 6.31 0.87
N ASP A 121 -11.10 6.81 1.38
CA ASP A 121 -11.03 7.98 2.24
C ASP A 121 -9.71 8.74 2.09
N ILE A 122 -9.72 9.99 2.55
CA ILE A 122 -8.55 10.84 2.73
C ILE A 122 -8.68 11.44 4.13
N TYR A 123 -7.81 11.02 5.05
CA TYR A 123 -7.94 11.32 6.47
C TYR A 123 -6.63 11.81 7.07
N GLN A 124 -6.72 12.57 8.16
CA GLN A 124 -5.56 13.06 8.89
C GLN A 124 -5.35 12.18 10.14
N PRO A 125 -4.29 11.36 10.18
CA PRO A 125 -4.04 10.46 11.31
C PRO A 125 -3.56 11.22 12.55
N ASP A 126 -3.86 10.67 13.74
CA ASP A 126 -3.18 11.05 14.98
C ASP A 126 -1.80 10.36 15.06
N LYS A 127 -0.78 11.04 14.53
CA LYS A 127 0.61 10.54 14.56
C LYS A 127 1.17 10.33 15.96
N ALA A 128 0.67 11.06 16.97
CA ALA A 128 1.10 10.85 18.36
C ALA A 128 0.57 9.54 18.92
N LYS A 129 -0.68 9.21 18.59
CA LYS A 129 -1.25 7.90 18.89
C LYS A 129 -0.53 6.78 18.15
N GLU A 130 -0.28 6.92 16.85
CA GLU A 130 0.46 5.92 16.06
C GLU A 130 1.86 5.66 16.64
N ALA A 131 2.61 6.72 16.94
CA ALA A 131 3.94 6.63 17.56
C ALA A 131 3.91 5.82 18.86
N LYS A 132 2.93 6.11 19.73
CA LYS A 132 2.82 5.46 21.02
C LYS A 132 2.38 4.00 20.93
N GLU A 133 1.31 3.73 20.20
CA GLU A 133 0.67 2.41 20.21
C GLU A 133 1.37 1.40 19.29
N VAL A 134 1.97 1.85 18.18
CA VAL A 134 2.65 0.96 17.21
C VAL A 134 4.15 0.84 17.50
N PHE A 135 4.80 1.96 17.82
CA PHE A 135 6.27 2.02 17.90
C PHE A 135 6.81 2.23 19.33
N GLY A 136 5.93 2.24 20.34
CA GLY A 136 6.30 2.35 21.76
C GLY A 136 6.53 3.77 22.28
N GLY A 137 6.44 4.80 21.42
CA GLY A 137 6.40 6.21 21.81
C GLY A 137 7.75 6.90 22.07
N ASP A 138 8.89 6.19 21.93
CA ASP A 138 10.22 6.80 22.07
C ASP A 138 10.56 7.68 20.84
N PRO A 139 10.78 9.01 21.01
CA PRO A 139 11.14 9.89 19.90
C PRO A 139 12.42 9.48 19.15
N GLU A 140 13.33 8.73 19.80
CA GLU A 140 14.55 8.22 19.16
C GLU A 140 14.29 6.98 18.28
N HIS A 141 13.10 6.37 18.37
CA HIS A 141 12.76 5.22 17.56
C HIS A 141 12.77 5.58 16.06
N PRO A 142 13.49 4.83 15.19
CA PRO A 142 13.63 5.19 13.77
C PRO A 142 12.30 5.37 13.03
N ALA A 143 11.30 4.53 13.32
CA ALA A 143 9.97 4.65 12.71
C ALA A 143 9.21 5.90 13.19
N ILE A 144 9.40 6.32 14.45
CA ILE A 144 8.77 7.55 14.98
C ILE A 144 9.41 8.76 14.34
N LYS A 145 10.75 8.77 14.22
CA LYS A 145 11.46 9.82 13.49
C LYS A 145 10.96 9.93 12.04
N TYR A 146 10.85 8.81 11.33
CA TYR A 146 10.31 8.80 9.97
C TYR A 146 8.86 9.29 9.89
N LEU A 147 8.00 8.89 10.83
CA LEU A 147 6.60 9.30 10.92
C LEU A 147 6.43 10.83 11.04
N TYR A 148 7.33 11.49 11.77
CA TYR A 148 7.26 12.93 11.96
C TYR A 148 8.05 13.75 10.93
N GLU A 149 9.17 13.23 10.42
CA GLU A 149 10.07 13.99 9.56
C GLU A 149 9.85 13.75 8.06
N THR A 150 9.29 12.59 7.67
CA THR A 150 9.16 12.20 6.25
C THR A 150 7.72 12.00 5.82
N VAL A 151 6.92 11.33 6.65
CA VAL A 151 5.52 11.03 6.33
C VAL A 151 4.72 12.33 6.25
N ASN A 152 3.89 12.47 5.23
CA ASN A 152 3.03 13.64 5.04
C ASN A 152 1.86 13.67 6.03
N GLU A 153 1.02 14.69 5.92
CA GLU A 153 -0.06 14.99 6.88
C GLU A 153 -1.34 14.18 6.66
N PHE A 154 -1.63 13.72 5.44
CA PHE A 154 -2.85 12.95 5.14
C PHE A 154 -2.50 11.53 4.71
N TYR A 155 -3.35 10.58 5.09
CA TYR A 155 -3.36 9.21 4.57
C TYR A 155 -4.52 9.04 3.58
N ILE A 156 -4.26 8.28 2.53
CA ILE A 156 -5.21 7.95 1.47
C ILE A 156 -5.46 6.45 1.53
N GLY A 157 -6.66 6.09 1.97
CA GLY A 157 -7.11 4.70 1.98
C GLY A 157 -7.73 4.31 0.65
N GLY A 158 -7.53 3.06 0.24
CA GLY A 158 -8.17 2.56 -0.97
C GLY A 158 -7.67 1.22 -1.47
N LYS A 159 -8.55 0.55 -2.21
CA LYS A 159 -8.22 -0.71 -2.88
C LYS A 159 -7.36 -0.48 -4.12
N ILE A 160 -6.50 -1.46 -4.39
CA ILE A 160 -5.57 -1.42 -5.51
C ILE A 160 -6.01 -2.37 -6.62
N ASP A 161 -5.98 -1.89 -7.86
CA ASP A 161 -5.90 -2.69 -9.08
C ASP A 161 -4.43 -2.73 -9.55
N ALA A 162 -3.89 -3.93 -9.78
CA ALA A 162 -2.52 -4.14 -10.21
C ALA A 162 -2.37 -3.94 -11.72
N ILE A 163 -1.29 -3.27 -12.13
CA ILE A 163 -0.90 -3.14 -13.54
C ILE A 163 0.39 -3.92 -13.76
N GLU A 164 1.47 -3.48 -13.11
CA GLU A 164 2.80 -4.02 -13.34
C GLU A 164 3.51 -4.33 -12.03
N ARG A 165 4.40 -5.33 -12.09
CA ARG A 165 5.34 -5.58 -11.00
C ARG A 165 6.45 -4.53 -11.02
N LEU A 166 6.94 -4.17 -9.84
CA LEU A 166 8.16 -3.36 -9.70
C LEU A 166 9.34 -4.05 -10.40
N GLU A 167 10.09 -3.30 -11.21
CA GLU A 167 11.34 -3.78 -11.79
C GLU A 167 12.42 -3.71 -10.74
N HIS A 168 13.13 -4.83 -10.60
CA HIS A 168 14.39 -4.91 -9.89
C HIS A 168 15.38 -5.54 -10.86
N TYR A 169 16.55 -4.93 -11.03
CA TYR A 169 17.59 -5.42 -11.94
C TYR A 169 18.60 -6.31 -11.22
N ASP A 170 18.63 -6.23 -9.89
CA ASP A 170 19.52 -6.96 -9.02
C ASP A 170 18.85 -8.24 -8.50
N TYR A 171 19.60 -9.35 -8.58
CA TYR A 171 19.23 -10.62 -7.95
C TYR A 171 17.83 -11.14 -8.28
N VAL A 172 17.34 -10.93 -9.51
CA VAL A 172 15.97 -11.33 -9.93
C VAL A 172 15.65 -12.80 -9.64
N ALA A 173 16.64 -13.70 -9.78
CA ALA A 173 16.49 -15.13 -9.48
C ALA A 173 16.36 -15.45 -7.97
N LEU A 174 16.56 -14.47 -7.10
CA LEU A 174 16.46 -14.57 -5.64
C LEU A 174 15.23 -13.83 -5.07
N ARG A 175 14.46 -13.13 -5.91
CA ARG A 175 13.28 -12.35 -5.51
C ARG A 175 12.00 -13.11 -5.83
N TYR A 176 11.46 -13.80 -4.83
CA TYR A 176 10.26 -14.62 -4.97
C TYR A 176 9.00 -13.90 -4.46
N THR A 177 7.93 -13.98 -5.24
CA THR A 177 6.56 -13.72 -4.78
C THR A 177 6.08 -14.85 -3.85
N PRO A 178 5.04 -14.61 -3.03
CA PRO A 178 4.41 -15.68 -2.27
C PRO A 178 3.93 -16.85 -3.14
N ALA A 179 3.40 -16.57 -4.33
CA ALA A 179 2.93 -17.59 -5.27
C ALA A 179 4.09 -18.47 -5.77
N GLU A 180 5.19 -17.86 -6.23
CA GLU A 180 6.39 -18.58 -6.68
C GLU A 180 6.96 -19.44 -5.55
N LEU A 181 7.14 -18.89 -4.35
CA LEU A 181 7.72 -19.60 -3.22
C LEU A 181 6.87 -20.79 -2.73
N ARG A 182 5.54 -20.73 -2.93
CA ARG A 182 4.62 -21.82 -2.59
C ARG A 182 4.62 -22.98 -3.59
N LEU A 183 5.08 -22.73 -4.82
CA LEU A 183 5.21 -23.75 -5.86
C LEU A 183 6.52 -24.54 -5.74
N HIS A 184 7.51 -24.00 -5.03
CA HIS A 184 8.78 -24.66 -4.68
C HIS A 184 8.60 -25.76 -3.63
#